data_AF-A0A534QU04-F1
#
_entry.id   AF-A0A534QU04-F1
#
_cell.length_a   1.000
_cell.length_b   1.000
_cell.length_c   1.000
_cell.angle_alpha   90.00
_cell.angle_beta   90.00
_cell.angle_gamma   90.00
#
_symmetry.space_group_name_H-M   'P 1'
#
loop_
_entity.id
_entity.type
_entity.pdbx_description
1 polymer ?
#
loop_
_entity_poly.entity_id
_entity_poly.type
_entity_poly.pdbx_seq_one_letter_code
_entity_poly.pdbx_strand_id
1 'polypeptide(L)'
;MIGWLLGWLPARAARGLAPVCTAFLNGLAGLADGATVAVVIAYSIYLWGVIALTFMFGFLALDIQVPLVAASLAAVVVVAAFVFLPQAPGFVGTWQAGCVLALSFFAVPKDAAVGYSLFTWVIQMIVNIGTAGVFLAREDVSVSQLVRLAEREAPPAEAG
;
A
#
# COMPACT_ATOMS: atom_id res chain seq x y z
N MET A 1 -3.97 -33.68 -4.58
CA MET A 1 -3.05 -33.19 -3.51
C MET A 1 -3.80 -32.63 -2.30
N ILE A 2 -4.84 -31.79 -2.46
CA ILE A 2 -5.64 -31.21 -1.35
C ILE A 2 -6.32 -32.28 -0.47
N GLY A 3 -6.92 -33.31 -1.08
CA GLY A 3 -7.62 -34.36 -0.34
C GLY A 3 -6.73 -35.24 0.56
N TRP A 4 -5.43 -35.31 0.27
CA TRP A 4 -4.47 -36.08 1.06
C TRP A 4 -4.02 -35.30 2.32
N LEU A 5 -3.78 -33.99 2.19
CA LEU A 5 -3.42 -33.11 3.32
C LEU A 5 -4.59 -32.85 4.27
N LEU A 6 -5.82 -32.77 3.76
CA LEU A 6 -7.03 -32.59 4.60
C LEU A 6 -7.44 -33.87 5.34
N GLY A 7 -6.93 -35.04 4.95
CA GLY A 7 -7.19 -36.32 5.61
C GLY A 7 -6.53 -36.46 6.99
N TRP A 8 -5.52 -35.62 7.29
CA TRP A 8 -4.86 -35.56 8.60
C TRP A 8 -5.53 -34.62 9.62
N LEU A 9 -6.55 -33.85 9.20
CA LEU A 9 -7.28 -32.95 10.10
C LEU A 9 -8.59 -33.57 10.60
N PRO A 10 -8.98 -33.33 11.87
CA PRO A 10 -10.29 -33.74 12.37
C PRO A 10 -11.42 -33.16 11.50
N ALA A 11 -12.43 -33.98 11.19
CA ALA A 11 -13.46 -33.72 10.18
C ALA A 11 -14.21 -32.38 10.34
N ARG A 12 -14.24 -31.79 11.54
CA ARG A 12 -14.81 -30.45 11.78
C ARG A 12 -13.93 -29.32 11.22
N ALA A 13 -12.61 -29.41 11.37
CA ALA A 13 -11.67 -28.42 10.85
C ALA A 13 -11.53 -28.53 9.31
N ALA A 14 -11.51 -29.75 8.78
CA ALA A 14 -11.44 -29.97 7.32
C ALA A 14 -12.62 -29.34 6.57
N ARG A 15 -13.84 -29.40 7.14
CA ARG A 15 -15.03 -28.77 6.54
C ARG A 15 -14.98 -27.24 6.52
N GLY A 16 -14.37 -26.61 7.54
CA GLY A 16 -14.21 -25.15 7.59
C GLY A 16 -13.05 -24.63 6.73
N LEU A 17 -11.95 -25.38 6.66
CA LEU A 17 -10.74 -25.00 5.93
C LEU A 17 -10.82 -25.31 4.43
N ALA A 18 -11.58 -26.33 4.01
CA ALA A 18 -11.74 -26.68 2.60
C ALA A 18 -12.13 -25.49 1.70
N PRO A 19 -13.18 -24.70 2.00
CA PRO A 19 -13.54 -23.55 1.17
C PRO A 19 -12.45 -22.47 1.14
N VAL A 20 -11.75 -22.23 2.25
CA VAL A 20 -10.64 -21.26 2.32
C VAL A 20 -9.46 -21.72 1.48
N CYS A 21 -9.07 -23.00 1.59
CA CYS A 21 -7.99 -23.58 0.80
C CYS A 21 -8.33 -23.60 -0.69
N THR A 22 -9.56 -23.95 -1.06
CA THR A 22 -10.01 -23.91 -2.46
C THR A 22 -10.04 -22.49 -2.99
N ALA A 23 -10.53 -21.50 -2.24
CA ALA A 23 -10.50 -20.10 -2.64
C ALA A 23 -9.07 -19.57 -2.80
N PHE A 24 -8.17 -19.90 -1.87
CA PHE A 24 -6.75 -19.55 -1.94
C PHE A 24 -6.08 -20.15 -3.17
N LEU A 25 -6.28 -21.44 -3.43
CA LEU A 25 -5.69 -22.12 -4.58
C LEU A 25 -6.28 -21.64 -5.91
N ASN A 26 -7.58 -21.32 -5.94
CA ASN A 26 -8.20 -20.67 -7.09
C ASN A 26 -7.65 -19.25 -7.30
N GLY A 27 -7.34 -18.51 -6.24
CA GLY A 27 -6.63 -17.23 -6.31
C GLY A 27 -5.21 -17.40 -6.86
N LEU A 28 -4.51 -18.45 -6.46
CA LEU A 28 -3.20 -18.82 -7.02
C LEU A 28 -3.28 -19.30 -8.47
N ALA A 29 -4.45 -19.71 -8.97
CA ALA A 29 -4.59 -20.06 -10.38
C ALA A 29 -4.30 -18.85 -11.29
N GLY A 30 -4.47 -17.61 -10.81
CA GLY A 30 -4.03 -16.41 -11.52
C GLY A 30 -2.50 -16.31 -11.68
N LEU A 31 -1.71 -16.97 -10.82
CA LEU A 31 -0.26 -17.08 -10.96
C LEU A 31 0.15 -18.12 -12.03
N ALA A 32 -0.79 -18.90 -12.56
CA ALA A 32 -0.51 -19.87 -13.62
C ALA A 32 -0.21 -19.18 -14.97
N ASP A 33 -0.66 -17.94 -15.16
CA ASP A 33 -0.28 -17.12 -16.30
C ASP A 33 1.00 -16.34 -16.01
N GLY A 34 2.14 -16.90 -16.43
CA GLY A 34 3.45 -16.27 -16.26
C GLY A 34 3.56 -14.89 -16.93
N ALA A 35 2.82 -14.62 -18.00
CA ALA A 35 2.84 -13.32 -18.66
C ALA A 35 2.19 -12.24 -17.77
N THR A 36 1.00 -12.52 -17.22
CA THR A 36 0.35 -11.64 -16.26
C THR A 36 1.23 -11.41 -15.03
N VAL A 37 1.84 -12.46 -14.48
CA VAL A 37 2.76 -12.34 -13.33
C VAL A 37 3.94 -11.42 -13.64
N ALA A 38 4.57 -11.59 -14.81
CA ALA A 38 5.67 -10.75 -15.24
C ALA A 38 5.27 -9.27 -15.36
N VAL A 39 4.08 -9.00 -15.92
CA VAL A 39 3.53 -7.64 -16.03
C VAL A 39 3.28 -7.04 -14.64
N VAL A 40 2.69 -7.79 -13.71
CA VAL A 40 2.46 -7.33 -12.33
C VAL A 40 3.78 -7.03 -11.61
N ILE A 41 4.79 -7.89 -11.76
CA ILE A 41 6.12 -7.66 -11.19
C ILE A 41 6.75 -6.39 -11.79
N ALA A 42 6.68 -6.21 -13.10
CA ALA A 42 7.22 -5.05 -13.79
C ALA A 42 6.56 -3.75 -13.31
N TYR A 43 5.22 -3.71 -13.24
CA TYR A 43 4.49 -2.57 -12.70
C TYR A 43 4.80 -2.33 -11.22
N SER A 44 4.97 -3.38 -10.43
CA SER A 44 5.35 -3.25 -9.02
C SER A 44 6.72 -2.60 -8.88
N ILE A 45 7.73 -3.11 -9.60
CA ILE A 45 9.09 -2.53 -9.60
C ILE A 45 9.05 -1.07 -10.04
N TYR A 46 8.28 -0.76 -11.08
CA TYR A 46 8.09 0.60 -11.56
C TYR A 46 7.49 1.51 -10.47
N LEU A 47 6.38 1.10 -9.85
CA LEU A 47 5.71 1.87 -8.80
C LEU A 47 6.64 2.09 -7.60
N TRP A 48 7.29 1.05 -7.09
CA TRP A 48 8.23 1.16 -5.98
C TRP A 48 9.43 2.03 -6.34
N GLY A 49 9.92 1.97 -7.59
CA GLY A 49 10.97 2.84 -8.10
C GLY A 49 10.56 4.32 -8.09
N VAL A 50 9.37 4.64 -8.61
CA VAL A 50 8.83 6.01 -8.59
C VAL A 50 8.65 6.51 -7.16
N ILE A 51 8.18 5.65 -6.24
CA ILE A 51 8.07 6.00 -4.82
C ILE A 51 9.47 6.30 -4.24
N ALA A 52 10.44 5.41 -4.43
CA ALA A 52 11.80 5.61 -3.93
C ALA A 52 12.47 6.88 -4.48
N LEU A 53 12.25 7.18 -5.76
CA LEU A 53 12.71 8.42 -6.39
C LEU A 53 12.02 9.65 -5.77
N THR A 54 10.74 9.57 -5.44
CA THR A 54 10.02 10.65 -4.75
C THR A 54 10.67 10.98 -3.40
N PHE A 55 10.99 9.96 -2.60
CA PHE A 55 11.71 10.16 -1.35
C PHE A 55 13.12 10.74 -1.59
N MET A 56 13.85 10.21 -2.56
CA MET A 56 15.19 10.69 -2.92
C MET A 56 15.19 12.17 -3.33
N PHE A 57 14.31 12.56 -4.24
CA PHE A 57 14.20 13.94 -4.69
C PHE A 57 13.69 14.86 -3.58
N GLY A 58 12.91 14.35 -2.63
CA GLY A 58 12.55 15.11 -1.44
C GLY A 58 13.78 15.50 -0.60
N PHE A 59 14.78 14.63 -0.49
CA PHE A 59 16.01 14.96 0.25
C PHE A 59 16.78 16.05 -0.45
N LEU A 60 16.90 15.94 -1.78
CA LEU A 60 17.55 16.96 -2.61
C LEU A 60 16.82 18.31 -2.57
N ALA A 61 15.48 18.29 -2.60
CA ALA A 61 14.67 19.50 -2.57
C ALA A 61 14.75 20.26 -1.24
N LEU A 62 14.95 19.54 -0.13
CA LEU A 62 15.06 20.10 1.22
C LEU A 62 16.51 20.18 1.72
N ASP A 63 17.49 19.93 0.85
CA ASP A 63 18.93 19.95 1.16
C ASP A 63 19.34 19.05 2.36
N ILE A 64 18.67 17.90 2.50
CA ILE A 64 18.93 16.93 3.58
C ILE A 64 20.12 16.06 3.19
N GLN A 65 21.22 16.22 3.93
CA GLN A 65 22.48 15.52 3.70
C GLN A 65 22.44 14.09 4.25
N VAL A 66 22.09 13.13 3.41
CA VAL A 66 22.05 11.69 3.73
C VAL A 66 22.54 10.85 2.54
N PRO A 67 22.97 9.59 2.76
CA PRO A 67 23.22 8.65 1.67
C PRO A 67 21.93 8.39 0.89
N LEU A 68 21.75 9.08 -0.25
CA LEU A 68 20.46 9.23 -0.94
C LEU A 68 19.74 7.90 -1.18
N VAL A 69 20.45 6.89 -1.71
CA VAL A 69 19.86 5.59 -2.04
C VAL A 69 19.46 4.82 -0.78
N ALA A 70 20.35 4.75 0.22
CA ALA A 70 20.08 3.99 1.44
C ALA A 70 18.96 4.65 2.27
N ALA A 71 18.98 5.98 2.38
CA ALA A 71 17.97 6.74 3.11
C ALA A 71 16.60 6.70 2.42
N SER A 72 16.55 6.77 1.08
CA SER A 72 15.28 6.68 0.35
C SER A 72 14.67 5.29 0.50
N LEU A 73 15.45 4.22 0.34
CA LEU A 73 14.97 2.85 0.52
C LEU A 73 14.51 2.60 1.96
N ALA A 74 15.24 3.08 2.96
CA ALA A 74 14.83 2.99 4.36
C ALA A 74 13.50 3.73 4.60
N ALA A 75 13.36 4.95 4.06
CA ALA A 75 12.11 5.70 4.17
C ALA A 75 10.95 4.97 3.49
N VAL A 76 11.12 4.44 2.28
CA VAL A 76 10.09 3.63 1.58
C VAL A 76 9.64 2.45 2.43
N VAL A 77 10.59 1.63 2.92
CA VAL A 77 10.26 0.39 3.66
C VAL A 77 9.58 0.70 4.98
N VAL A 78 10.12 1.64 5.76
CA VAL A 78 9.59 1.98 7.08
C VAL A 78 8.24 2.67 6.97
N VAL A 79 8.08 3.63 6.05
CA VAL A 79 6.79 4.30 5.83
C VAL A 79 5.74 3.31 5.36
N ALA A 80 6.07 2.43 4.41
CA ALA A 80 5.15 1.38 3.96
C ALA A 80 4.69 0.50 5.14
N ALA A 81 5.61 0.07 6.01
CA ALA A 81 5.26 -0.70 7.20
C ALA A 81 4.29 0.03 8.14
N PHE A 82 4.49 1.33 8.35
CA PHE A 82 3.59 2.16 9.17
C PHE A 82 2.23 2.36 8.51
N VAL A 83 2.19 2.48 7.18
CA VAL A 83 0.96 2.58 6.39
C VAL A 83 0.22 1.23 6.29
N PHE A 84 0.76 0.13 6.78
CA PHE A 84 -0.01 -1.11 6.97
C PHE A 84 -0.76 -1.16 8.31
N LEU A 85 -0.39 -0.32 9.27
CA LEU A 85 -1.05 -0.29 10.59
C LEU A 85 -2.48 0.26 10.47
N PRO A 86 -3.36 -0.04 11.45
CA PRO A 86 -4.64 0.64 11.56
C PRO A 86 -4.41 2.16 11.61
N GLN A 87 -4.98 2.89 10.65
CA GLN A 87 -4.57 4.27 10.37
C GLN A 87 -5.76 5.20 10.11
N ALA A 88 -5.54 6.47 10.42
CA ALA A 88 -6.45 7.55 10.12
C ALA A 88 -6.60 7.73 8.58
N PRO A 89 -7.73 8.29 8.11
CA PRO A 89 -7.92 8.59 6.70
C PRO A 89 -6.77 9.47 6.18
N GLY A 90 -6.29 9.13 4.98
CA GLY A 90 -5.19 9.85 4.33
C GLY A 90 -3.80 9.59 4.91
N PHE A 91 -3.61 8.59 5.77
CA PHE A 91 -2.31 8.18 6.31
C PHE A 91 -1.62 9.24 7.19
N VAL A 92 -2.40 10.18 7.71
CA VAL A 92 -1.91 11.24 8.60
C VAL A 92 -1.52 10.62 9.95
N GLY A 93 -0.34 10.97 10.44
CA GLY A 93 0.28 10.41 11.64
C GLY A 93 1.19 9.23 11.32
N THR A 94 0.68 8.17 10.66
CA THR A 94 1.48 6.98 10.34
C THR A 94 2.58 7.27 9.33
N TRP A 95 2.30 8.07 8.30
CA TRP A 95 3.32 8.53 7.35
C TRP A 95 4.43 9.32 8.05
N GLN A 96 4.06 10.28 8.89
CA GLN A 96 5.00 11.14 9.61
C GLN A 96 5.85 10.34 10.59
N ALA A 97 5.24 9.42 11.34
CA ALA A 97 5.95 8.54 12.26
C ALA A 97 6.94 7.63 11.53
N GLY A 98 6.54 7.03 10.40
CA GLY A 98 7.42 6.21 9.56
C GLY A 98 8.61 7.00 9.02
N CYS A 99 8.38 8.21 8.49
CA CYS A 99 9.44 9.09 8.00
C CYS A 99 10.42 9.49 9.10
N VAL A 100 9.91 9.93 10.26
CA VAL A 100 10.75 10.35 11.39
C VAL A 100 11.60 9.17 11.89
N LEU A 101 11.01 7.97 11.99
CA LEU A 101 11.76 6.77 12.37
C LEU A 101 12.84 6.42 11.34
N ALA A 102 12.50 6.38 10.05
CA ALA A 102 13.45 6.05 9.00
C ALA A 102 14.66 6.99 8.99
N LEU A 103 14.42 8.29 9.12
CA LEU A 103 15.46 9.30 9.09
C LEU A 103 16.30 9.37 10.38
N SER A 104 15.76 8.85 11.48
CA SER A 104 16.54 8.70 12.72
C SER A 104 17.75 7.76 12.54
N PHE A 105 17.65 6.76 11.66
CA PHE A 105 18.77 5.87 11.32
C PHE A 105 19.94 6.59 10.63
N PHE A 106 19.68 7.78 10.08
CA PHE A 106 20.67 8.60 9.37
C PHE A 106 21.02 9.89 10.15
N ALA A 107 20.69 9.93 11.45
CA ALA A 107 20.95 11.06 12.34
C ALA A 107 20.34 12.40 11.87
N VAL A 108 19.26 12.37 11.09
CA VAL A 108 18.55 13.59 10.68
C VAL A 108 17.80 14.18 11.88
N PRO A 109 17.93 15.50 12.14
CA PRO A 109 17.17 16.15 13.20
C PRO A 109 15.66 15.97 13.05
N LYS A 110 14.96 15.75 14.16
CA LYS A 110 13.52 15.49 14.17
C LYS A 110 12.71 16.57 13.44
N ASP A 111 13.05 17.85 13.65
CA ASP A 111 12.32 18.97 13.03
C ASP A 111 12.43 18.94 11.49
N ALA A 112 13.63 18.65 10.97
CA ALA A 112 13.86 18.47 9.54
C ALA A 112 13.11 17.23 9.01
N ALA A 113 13.12 16.12 9.75
CA ALA A 113 12.41 14.91 9.38
C ALA A 113 10.88 15.10 9.34
N VAL A 114 10.31 15.90 10.26
CA VAL A 114 8.89 16.26 10.26
C VAL A 114 8.58 17.13 9.03
N GLY A 115 9.37 18.16 8.76
CA GLY A 115 9.20 19.00 7.56
C GLY A 115 9.25 18.19 6.27
N TYR A 116 10.23 17.30 6.16
CA TYR A 116 10.35 16.35 5.06
C TYR A 116 9.15 15.42 4.92
N SER A 117 8.64 14.90 6.03
CA SER A 117 7.49 14.00 6.02
C SER A 117 6.21 14.69 5.54
N LEU A 118 6.02 15.97 5.89
CA LEU A 118 4.89 16.76 5.42
C LEU A 118 5.02 17.07 3.94
N PHE A 119 6.21 17.49 3.50
CA PHE A 119 6.49 17.78 2.10
C PHE A 119 6.21 16.58 1.19
N THR A 120 6.76 15.41 1.54
CA THR A 120 6.57 14.18 0.77
C THR A 120 5.12 13.70 0.80
N TRP A 121 4.42 13.79 1.94
CA TRP A 121 3.00 13.44 2.04
C TRP A 121 2.12 14.32 1.14
N VAL A 122 2.33 15.64 1.14
CA VAL A 122 1.57 16.58 0.30
C VAL A 122 1.78 16.27 -1.18
N ILE A 123 3.03 16.07 -1.61
CA ILE A 123 3.33 15.71 -3.00
C ILE A 123 2.60 14.42 -3.39
N GLN A 124 2.68 13.39 -2.55
CA GLN A 124 2.11 12.08 -2.86
C GLN A 124 0.58 12.12 -2.89
N MET A 125 -0.05 12.87 -1.97
CA MET A 125 -1.50 13.11 -2.00
C MET A 125 -1.94 13.88 -3.24
N ILE A 126 -1.25 14.97 -3.59
CA ILE A 126 -1.59 15.77 -4.78
C ILE A 126 -1.48 14.93 -6.04
N VAL A 127 -0.40 14.15 -6.20
CA VAL A 127 -0.21 13.30 -7.38
C VAL A 127 -1.27 12.22 -7.45
N ASN A 128 -1.57 11.53 -6.34
CA ASN A 128 -2.56 10.45 -6.34
C ASN A 128 -3.98 10.97 -6.57
N ILE A 129 -4.40 11.99 -5.82
CA ILE A 129 -5.74 12.59 -5.94
C ILE A 129 -5.90 13.25 -7.31
N GLY A 130 -4.88 13.97 -7.79
CA GLY A 130 -4.88 14.62 -9.09
C GLY A 130 -4.99 13.60 -10.22
N THR A 131 -4.18 12.54 -10.18
CA THR A 131 -4.24 11.47 -11.19
C THR A 131 -5.60 10.79 -11.17
N ALA A 132 -6.10 10.39 -9.99
CA ALA A 132 -7.43 9.80 -9.87
C ALA A 132 -8.54 10.71 -10.41
N GLY A 133 -8.50 12.00 -10.06
CA GLY A 133 -9.46 13.00 -10.55
C GLY A 133 -9.43 13.16 -12.08
N VAL A 134 -8.24 13.16 -12.68
CA VAL A 134 -8.10 13.23 -14.15
C VAL A 134 -8.70 12.00 -14.84
N PHE A 135 -8.48 10.80 -14.31
CA PHE A 135 -9.05 9.58 -14.90
C PHE A 135 -10.57 9.51 -14.69
N LEU A 136 -11.08 9.86 -13.51
CA LEU A 136 -12.52 9.92 -13.25
C LEU A 136 -13.23 10.90 -14.18
N ALA A 137 -12.64 12.08 -14.40
CA ALA A 137 -13.19 13.08 -15.31
C ALA A 137 -13.14 12.63 -16.79
N ARG A 138 -12.23 11.73 -17.16
CA ARG A 138 -12.11 11.20 -18.53
C ARG A 138 -13.03 10.03 -18.83
N GLU A 139 -13.41 9.25 -17.82
CA GLU A 139 -14.21 8.03 -17.97
C GLU A 139 -15.72 8.25 -17.68
N ASP A 140 -16.18 9.50 -17.53
CA ASP A 140 -17.55 9.88 -17.15
C ASP A 140 -18.07 9.18 -15.87
N VAL A 141 -17.16 8.72 -15.02
CA VAL A 141 -17.51 8.07 -13.74
C VAL A 141 -17.81 9.15 -12.71
N SER A 142 -19.10 9.29 -12.36
CA SER A 142 -19.51 10.24 -11.33
C SER A 142 -19.09 9.76 -9.95
N VAL A 143 -18.54 10.68 -9.13
CA VAL A 143 -18.25 10.43 -7.70
C VAL A 143 -19.51 9.95 -6.96
N SER A 144 -20.69 10.43 -7.36
CA SER A 144 -21.97 9.97 -6.77
C SER A 144 -22.29 8.51 -7.08
N GLN A 145 -21.86 7.99 -8.24
CA GLN A 145 -22.01 6.57 -8.58
C GLN A 145 -21.08 5.71 -7.72
N LEU A 146 -19.84 6.15 -7.49
CA LEU A 146 -18.88 5.45 -6.64
C LEU A 146 -19.35 5.41 -5.17
N VAL A 147 -19.85 6.52 -4.64
CA VAL A 147 -20.41 6.57 -3.27
C VAL A 147 -21.60 5.64 -3.14
N ARG A 148 -22.51 5.62 -4.12
CA ARG A 148 -23.70 4.76 -4.11
C ARG A 148 -23.37 3.26 -4.25
N LEU A 149 -22.25 2.92 -4.90
CA LEU A 149 -21.73 1.55 -4.97
C LEU A 149 -21.11 1.13 -3.63
N ALA A 150 -20.28 1.99 -3.03
CA ALA A 150 -19.70 1.75 -1.71
C ALA A 150 -20.76 1.57 -0.61
N GLU A 151 -21.85 2.35 -0.65
CA GLU A 151 -22.99 2.19 0.27
C GLU A 151 -23.76 0.88 0.06
N ARG A 152 -23.76 0.32 -1.16
CA ARG A 152 -24.40 -0.97 -1.47
C ARG A 152 -23.57 -2.18 -1.04
N GLU A 153 -22.24 -2.05 -1.01
CA GLU A 153 -21.31 -3.11 -0.62
C GLU A 153 -20.95 -3.09 0.86
N ALA A 154 -21.29 -2.02 1.59
CA ALA A 154 -21.18 -2.01 3.04
C ALA A 154 -22.11 -3.09 3.65
N PRO A 155 -21.58 -4.10 4.38
CA PRO A 155 -22.44 -5.05 5.07
C PRO A 155 -23.35 -4.30 6.05
N PRO A 156 -24.63 -4.72 6.19
CA PRO A 156 -25.56 -4.04 7.08
C PRO A 156 -24.94 -3.97 8.48
N ALA A 157 -24.87 -2.75 9.03
CA ALA A 157 -24.40 -2.54 10.39
C ALA A 157 -25.18 -3.48 11.31
N GLU A 158 -24.49 -4.41 11.95
CA GLU A 158 -25.07 -5.24 13.00
C GLU A 158 -25.51 -4.29 14.13
N ALA A 159 -26.80 -3.92 14.10
CA ALA A 159 -27.45 -3.22 15.18
C ALA A 159 -27.53 -4.19 16.37
N GLY A 160 -26.83 -3.83 17.45
CA GLY A 160 -26.86 -4.54 18.72
C GLY A 160 -28.21 -4.50 19.41
#